data_AF-A0A1Y1YBN4-F1
#
_entry.id   AF-A0A1Y1YBN4-F1
#
_cell.length_a   1.000
_cell.length_b   1.000
_cell.length_c   1.000
_cell.angle_alpha   90.00
_cell.angle_beta   90.00
_cell.angle_gamma   90.00
#
_symmetry.space_group_name_H-M   'P 1'
#
loop_
_entity.id
_entity.type
_entity.pdbx_description
1 polymer ?
#
loop_
_entity_poly.entity_id
_entity_poly.type
_entity_poly.pdbx_seq_one_letter_code
_entity_poly.pdbx_strand_id
1 'polypeptide(L)'
;MIRPGLVHNVRSMLYEDVDHVIAPVFKPVGEWEGQGEEKNYIHPNGSKPLVHKSRENTVPEAAHDILKEMQEHSLRHFRQRVKKGAFSTNIPRANLFVNPFPLPMASEIPAQPRVFPKLPQIELSVDNSSYSASHQMVAEFMIMAGKVAALYMQERSIPTLYRSQDAPDATKAPMDLIDQVLAKVDPNSGMLSFVEQSKIREYLPSANISLEPGLHWSMGIANGYTKVTSPLRRYVDLISHWQLKAHFLNRKFPFEKETLERLPMKLRRMEKDMRMLEQRTNRFWSLEFLQRMRTEHPDRVYQAVVTSAVDDEHIGATLTDFGVQGRLECDGPLPVGTILNVSIANLNTYELLFELKPV
;
A
#
# COMPACT_ATOMS: atom_id res chain seq x y z
N MET A 1 15.49 -2.91 -24.85
CA MET A 1 14.61 -2.87 -26.05
C MET A 1 13.15 -2.85 -25.57
N ILE A 2 12.33 -1.92 -26.04
CA ILE A 2 10.87 -1.93 -25.81
C ILE A 2 10.22 -2.22 -27.17
N ARG A 3 9.27 -3.17 -27.21
CA ARG A 3 8.59 -3.56 -28.45
C ARG A 3 7.15 -4.00 -28.17
N PRO A 4 6.22 -3.81 -29.12
CA PRO A 4 4.97 -4.55 -29.13
C PRO A 4 5.24 -6.07 -29.21
N GLY A 5 4.42 -6.86 -28.54
CA GLY A 5 4.53 -8.32 -28.55
C GLY A 5 3.17 -8.98 -28.32
N LEU A 6 3.05 -10.24 -28.73
CA LEU A 6 1.89 -11.09 -28.49
C LEU A 6 2.29 -12.20 -27.51
N VAL A 7 1.42 -12.47 -26.55
CA VAL A 7 1.58 -13.54 -25.54
C VAL A 7 0.34 -14.41 -25.59
N HIS A 8 0.53 -15.73 -25.75
CA HIS A 8 -0.59 -16.68 -25.92
C HIS A 8 -0.71 -17.70 -24.77
N ASN A 9 0.38 -17.99 -24.05
CA ASN A 9 0.39 -18.94 -22.94
C ASN A 9 0.36 -18.21 -21.59
N VAL A 10 -0.77 -17.57 -21.28
CA VAL A 10 -0.95 -16.85 -20.01
C VAL A 10 -1.44 -17.84 -18.95
N ARG A 11 -0.75 -17.88 -17.81
CA ARG A 11 -1.13 -18.66 -16.63
C ARG A 11 -1.45 -17.70 -15.49
N SER A 12 -2.59 -17.92 -14.85
CA SER A 12 -2.98 -17.18 -13.64
C SER A 12 -2.45 -17.92 -12.42
N MET A 13 -1.66 -17.25 -11.60
CA MET A 13 -1.11 -17.78 -10.36
C MET A 13 -1.47 -16.85 -9.21
N LEU A 14 -1.72 -17.41 -8.03
CA LEU A 14 -1.93 -16.67 -6.80
C LEU A 14 -0.60 -16.39 -6.12
N TYR A 15 -0.48 -15.22 -5.49
CA TYR A 15 0.73 -14.84 -4.76
C TYR A 15 1.07 -15.84 -3.64
N GLU A 16 0.05 -16.31 -2.90
CA GLU A 16 0.20 -17.31 -1.83
C GLU A 16 0.83 -18.62 -2.37
N ASP A 17 0.36 -19.12 -3.51
CA ASP A 17 0.91 -20.33 -4.13
C ASP A 17 2.35 -20.12 -4.62
N VAL A 18 2.65 -18.95 -5.16
CA VAL A 18 4.02 -18.60 -5.58
C VAL A 18 4.94 -18.49 -4.37
N ASP A 19 4.47 -17.95 -3.24
CA ASP A 19 5.23 -17.86 -1.98
C ASP A 19 5.60 -19.24 -1.42
N HIS A 20 4.81 -20.28 -1.71
CA HIS A 20 5.17 -21.67 -1.35
C HIS A 20 6.29 -22.27 -2.21
N VAL A 21 6.58 -21.67 -3.37
CA VAL A 21 7.58 -22.19 -4.33
C VAL A 21 8.93 -21.46 -4.21
N ILE A 22 8.91 -20.17 -3.90
CA ILE A 22 10.10 -19.31 -3.82
C ILE A 22 10.55 -19.11 -2.37
N ALA A 23 11.80 -18.67 -2.17
CA ALA A 23 12.33 -18.51 -0.81
C ALA A 23 11.68 -17.29 -0.11
N PRO A 24 11.37 -17.35 1.19
CA PRO A 24 10.94 -16.16 1.92
C PRO A 24 12.07 -15.13 1.94
N VAL A 25 11.74 -13.86 1.68
CA VAL A 25 12.72 -12.76 1.69
C VAL A 25 12.81 -12.08 3.04
N PHE A 26 11.71 -12.11 3.80
CA PHE A 26 11.55 -11.39 5.06
C PHE A 26 11.23 -12.33 6.20
N LYS A 27 11.76 -11.99 7.38
CA LYS A 27 11.15 -12.40 8.65
C LYS A 27 10.57 -11.13 9.26
N PRO A 28 9.34 -11.16 9.82
CA PRO A 28 8.85 -10.05 10.62
C PRO A 28 9.89 -9.76 11.71
N VAL A 29 10.41 -8.53 11.74
CA VAL A 29 11.23 -8.08 12.86
C VAL A 29 10.23 -7.87 13.99
N GLY A 30 10.19 -8.79 14.96
CA GLY A 30 9.20 -8.78 16.04
C GLY A 30 9.36 -7.55 16.93
N GLU A 31 8.67 -6.48 16.57
CA GLU A 31 8.51 -5.28 17.39
C GLU A 31 7.33 -5.45 18.35
N TRP A 32 6.31 -6.23 17.97
CA TRP A 32 5.15 -6.55 18.82
C TRP A 32 4.69 -8.01 18.63
N GLU A 33 3.79 -8.45 19.49
CA GLU A 33 3.31 -9.84 19.52
C GLU A 33 2.43 -10.16 18.30
N GLY A 34 2.73 -11.27 17.63
CA GLY A 34 1.99 -11.70 16.42
C GLY A 34 2.28 -10.88 15.16
N GLN A 35 3.34 -10.08 15.13
CA GLN A 35 3.71 -9.33 13.94
C GLN A 35 4.02 -10.25 12.75
N GLY A 36 3.30 -10.04 11.65
CA GLY A 36 3.39 -10.87 10.44
C GLY A 36 2.65 -12.20 10.52
N GLU A 37 1.97 -12.50 11.62
CA GLU A 37 0.99 -13.57 11.66
C GLU A 37 -0.28 -13.15 10.93
N GLU A 38 -0.83 -14.05 10.13
CA GLU A 38 -2.11 -13.82 9.45
C GLU A 38 -3.25 -14.05 10.43
N LYS A 39 -3.70 -12.98 11.09
CA LYS A 39 -4.91 -12.99 11.92
C LYS A 39 -6.09 -12.52 11.06
N ASN A 40 -7.08 -13.39 10.94
CA ASN A 40 -8.30 -13.10 10.21
C ASN A 40 -9.51 -13.12 11.16
N TYR A 41 -10.27 -12.04 11.17
CA TYR A 41 -11.43 -11.86 12.03
C TYR A 41 -12.69 -11.71 11.18
N ILE A 42 -13.74 -12.46 11.53
CA ILE A 42 -14.99 -12.49 10.76
C ILE A 42 -16.16 -12.19 11.69
N HIS A 43 -17.03 -11.27 11.27
CA HIS A 43 -18.26 -10.96 11.98
C HIS A 43 -19.46 -10.97 11.02
N PRO A 44 -20.60 -11.61 11.36
CA PRO A 44 -20.89 -12.31 12.63
C PRO A 44 -20.03 -13.55 12.87
N ASN A 45 -19.74 -13.83 14.13
CA ASN A 45 -18.95 -14.98 14.55
C ASN A 45 -19.54 -16.30 14.00
N GLY A 46 -18.67 -17.18 13.50
CA GLY A 46 -19.06 -18.46 12.87
C GLY A 46 -19.45 -18.37 11.39
N SER A 47 -19.41 -17.18 10.78
CA SER A 47 -19.59 -17.05 9.32
C SER A 47 -18.41 -17.65 8.55
N LYS A 48 -18.67 -18.14 7.32
CA LYS A 48 -17.61 -18.67 6.45
C LYS A 48 -16.71 -17.54 5.95
N PRO A 49 -15.38 -17.72 5.84
CA PRO A 49 -14.51 -16.74 5.20
C PRO A 49 -15.02 -16.36 3.80
N LEU A 50 -15.04 -15.06 3.54
CA LEU A 50 -15.32 -14.44 2.24
C LEU A 50 -14.13 -14.59 1.30
N VAL A 51 -12.91 -14.57 1.83
CA VAL A 51 -11.71 -14.86 1.06
C VAL A 51 -11.56 -16.38 0.94
N HIS A 52 -11.87 -16.90 -0.25
CA HIS A 52 -11.58 -18.28 -0.59
C HIS A 52 -10.10 -18.44 -0.93
N LYS A 53 -9.31 -19.01 0.00
CA LYS A 53 -8.00 -19.58 -0.36
C LYS A 53 -8.23 -20.71 -1.35
N SER A 54 -7.58 -20.64 -2.51
CA SER A 54 -7.65 -21.71 -3.52
C SER A 54 -7.28 -23.03 -2.85
N ARG A 55 -8.10 -24.07 -3.04
CA ARG A 55 -7.75 -25.43 -2.55
C ARG A 55 -6.75 -26.13 -3.45
N GLU A 56 -6.54 -25.63 -4.66
CA GLU A 56 -5.62 -26.18 -5.65
C GLU A 56 -4.47 -25.20 -5.89
N ASN A 57 -3.24 -25.70 -5.80
CA ASN A 57 -2.04 -24.93 -6.12
C ASN A 57 -2.10 -24.47 -7.59
N THR A 58 -2.09 -23.16 -7.80
CA THR A 58 -2.17 -22.55 -9.13
C THR A 58 -0.83 -22.52 -9.89
N VAL A 59 0.27 -22.92 -9.25
CA VAL A 59 1.62 -22.88 -9.82
C VAL A 59 1.98 -24.24 -10.44
N PRO A 60 2.20 -24.32 -11.77
CA PRO A 60 2.68 -25.54 -12.41
C PRO A 60 4.13 -25.86 -12.01
N GLU A 61 4.45 -27.14 -11.82
CA GLU A 61 5.83 -27.59 -11.48
C GLU A 61 6.88 -27.07 -12.46
N ALA A 62 6.55 -27.05 -13.76
CA ALA A 62 7.44 -26.53 -14.80
C ALA A 62 7.78 -25.03 -14.67
N ALA A 63 7.04 -24.26 -13.85
CA ALA A 63 7.31 -22.86 -13.58
C ALA A 63 8.23 -22.63 -12.36
N HIS A 64 8.52 -23.67 -11.56
CA HIS A 64 9.22 -23.51 -10.29
C HIS A 64 10.62 -22.89 -10.44
N ASP A 65 11.41 -23.42 -11.37
CA ASP A 65 12.79 -22.93 -11.59
C ASP A 65 12.79 -21.50 -12.17
N ILE A 66 11.85 -21.20 -13.06
CA ILE A 66 11.67 -19.86 -13.63
C ILE A 66 11.31 -18.86 -12.51
N LEU A 67 10.41 -19.22 -11.61
CA LEU A 67 10.01 -18.34 -10.49
C LEU A 67 11.18 -18.09 -9.53
N LYS A 68 12.02 -19.09 -9.26
CA LYS A 68 13.23 -18.94 -8.44
C LYS A 68 14.26 -18.04 -9.11
N GLU A 69 14.48 -18.19 -10.42
CA GLU A 69 15.37 -17.30 -11.20
C GLU A 69 14.84 -15.87 -11.23
N MET A 70 13.53 -15.69 -11.46
CA MET A 70 12.85 -14.39 -11.39
C MET A 70 13.03 -13.74 -10.02
N GLN A 71 12.89 -14.51 -8.93
CA GLN A 71 13.13 -14.03 -7.58
C GLN A 71 14.57 -13.55 -7.43
N GLU A 72 15.56 -14.33 -7.88
CA GLU A 72 16.95 -13.93 -7.78
C GLU A 72 17.23 -12.60 -8.50
N HIS A 73 16.72 -12.43 -9.72
CA HIS A 73 16.86 -11.18 -10.47
C HIS A 73 16.20 -9.99 -9.75
N SER A 74 14.99 -10.19 -9.22
CA SER A 74 14.29 -9.17 -8.44
C SER A 74 15.12 -8.76 -7.22
N LEU A 75 15.65 -9.71 -6.45
CA LEU A 75 16.45 -9.45 -5.25
C LEU A 75 17.75 -8.70 -5.59
N ARG A 76 18.40 -9.04 -6.70
CA ARG A 76 19.60 -8.31 -7.16
C ARG A 76 19.27 -6.85 -7.48
N HIS A 77 18.19 -6.59 -8.22
CA HIS A 77 17.77 -5.21 -8.53
C HIS A 77 17.35 -4.46 -7.28
N PHE A 78 16.63 -5.12 -6.37
CA PHE A 78 16.19 -4.55 -5.10
C PHE A 78 17.36 -4.15 -4.20
N ARG A 79 18.34 -5.05 -3.97
CA ARG A 79 19.55 -4.75 -3.19
C ARG A 79 20.34 -3.56 -3.78
N GLN A 80 20.37 -3.43 -5.10
CA GLN A 80 20.98 -2.26 -5.75
C GLN A 80 20.24 -0.96 -5.46
N ARG A 81 18.90 -1.00 -5.33
CA ARG A 81 18.12 0.18 -4.90
C ARG A 81 18.35 0.48 -3.41
N VAL A 82 18.42 -0.53 -2.55
CA VAL A 82 18.72 -0.36 -1.12
C VAL A 82 20.09 0.31 -0.91
N LYS A 83 21.12 -0.13 -1.64
CA LYS A 83 22.44 0.55 -1.68
C LYS A 83 22.38 2.02 -2.10
N LYS A 84 21.31 2.44 -2.79
CA LYS A 84 21.04 3.82 -3.20
C LYS A 84 20.04 4.53 -2.29
N GLY A 85 19.80 4.00 -1.08
CA GLY A 85 18.92 4.61 -0.08
C GLY A 85 17.44 4.20 -0.19
N ALA A 86 17.09 3.20 -1.00
CA ALA A 86 15.72 2.71 -1.03
C ALA A 86 15.36 1.96 0.25
N PHE A 87 14.15 2.16 0.73
CA PHE A 87 13.59 1.37 1.84
C PHE A 87 12.12 1.06 1.58
N SER A 88 11.63 -0.01 2.20
CA SER A 88 10.22 -0.40 2.23
C SER A 88 9.77 -0.50 3.68
N THR A 89 8.48 -0.37 3.95
CA THR A 89 7.95 -0.46 5.30
C THR A 89 6.71 -1.33 5.33
N ASN A 90 6.50 -2.04 6.44
CA ASN A 90 5.26 -2.75 6.68
C ASN A 90 4.34 -1.93 7.59
N ILE A 91 3.57 -1.03 7.00
CA ILE A 91 2.54 -0.28 7.73
C ILE A 91 1.36 -1.24 7.95
N PRO A 92 0.96 -1.54 9.20
CA PRO A 92 -0.24 -2.33 9.48
C PRO A 92 -1.46 -1.60 8.91
N ARG A 93 -2.16 -2.23 7.97
CA ARG A 93 -3.38 -1.70 7.36
C ARG A 93 -4.48 -2.73 7.42
N ALA A 94 -5.68 -2.30 7.78
CA ALA A 94 -6.87 -3.14 7.67
C ALA A 94 -7.11 -3.53 6.20
N ASN A 95 -7.21 -4.83 5.96
CA ASN A 95 -7.67 -5.44 4.71
C ASN A 95 -9.08 -5.99 4.95
N LEU A 96 -10.05 -5.48 4.19
CA LEU A 96 -11.47 -5.63 4.48
C LEU A 96 -12.24 -6.26 3.32
N PHE A 97 -13.10 -7.22 3.64
CA PHE A 97 -14.09 -7.75 2.73
C PHE A 97 -15.48 -7.63 3.36
N VAL A 98 -16.44 -7.17 2.57
CA VAL A 98 -17.83 -7.01 3.00
C VAL A 98 -18.71 -7.86 2.09
N ASN A 99 -19.69 -8.56 2.67
CA ASN A 99 -20.63 -9.37 1.92
C ASN A 99 -22.07 -9.13 2.40
N PRO A 100 -23.03 -8.89 1.50
CA PRO A 100 -22.89 -8.79 0.04
C PRO A 100 -22.07 -7.59 -0.44
N PHE A 101 -21.37 -7.74 -1.57
CA PHE A 101 -20.72 -6.65 -2.30
C PHE A 101 -21.14 -6.65 -3.79
N PRO A 102 -21.60 -5.52 -4.35
CA PRO A 102 -21.90 -4.27 -3.64
C PRO A 102 -23.04 -4.48 -2.64
N LEU A 103 -23.09 -3.65 -1.60
CA LEU A 103 -24.24 -3.65 -0.71
C LEU A 103 -25.50 -3.32 -1.52
N PRO A 104 -26.66 -3.93 -1.20
CA PRO A 104 -27.89 -3.61 -1.87
C PRO A 104 -28.21 -2.13 -1.65
N MET A 105 -28.15 -1.34 -2.71
CA MET A 105 -28.57 0.05 -2.64
C MET A 105 -30.10 0.10 -2.58
N ALA A 106 -30.63 0.95 -1.71
CA ALA A 106 -32.01 1.37 -1.83
C ALA A 106 -32.14 2.12 -3.17
N SER A 107 -33.10 1.71 -4.00
CA SER A 107 -33.53 2.55 -5.14
C SER A 107 -34.03 3.88 -4.56
N GLU A 108 -33.74 5.01 -5.22
CA GLU A 108 -34.23 6.33 -4.80
C GLU A 108 -35.76 6.35 -4.65
N ILE A 109 -36.46 5.51 -5.42
CA ILE A 109 -37.89 5.22 -5.26
C ILE A 109 -38.06 3.70 -5.23
N PRO A 110 -38.29 3.09 -4.05
CA PRO A 110 -38.56 1.67 -3.98
C PRO A 110 -39.98 1.40 -4.48
N ALA A 111 -40.11 0.60 -5.55
CA ALA A 111 -41.42 0.13 -6.03
C ALA A 111 -42.13 -0.78 -5.01
N GLN A 112 -41.38 -1.36 -4.07
CA GLN A 112 -41.86 -2.20 -2.97
C GLN A 112 -40.96 -2.03 -1.73
N PRO A 113 -41.49 -2.20 -0.50
CA PRO A 113 -40.69 -2.22 0.72
C PRO A 113 -39.57 -3.26 0.64
N ARG A 114 -38.35 -2.88 1.02
CA ARG A 114 -37.21 -3.79 1.15
C ARG A 114 -36.77 -3.85 2.61
N VAL A 115 -36.57 -5.06 3.11
CA VAL A 115 -36.06 -5.31 4.46
C VAL A 115 -34.70 -5.99 4.33
N PHE A 116 -33.71 -5.52 5.07
CA PHE A 116 -32.39 -6.14 5.18
C PHE A 116 -32.27 -6.76 6.57
N PRO A 117 -32.67 -8.04 6.73
CA PRO A 117 -32.84 -8.65 8.05
C PRO A 117 -31.52 -9.02 8.73
N LYS A 118 -30.40 -9.00 8.00
CA LYS A 118 -29.08 -9.37 8.51
C LYS A 118 -28.10 -8.25 8.22
N LEU A 119 -27.25 -7.97 9.20
CA LEU A 119 -26.08 -7.12 8.99
C LEU A 119 -25.16 -7.78 7.97
N PRO A 120 -24.47 -6.99 7.13
CA PRO A 120 -23.50 -7.53 6.20
C PRO A 120 -22.38 -8.21 6.95
N GLN A 121 -21.88 -9.32 6.41
CA GLN A 121 -20.70 -9.97 6.92
C GLN A 121 -19.48 -9.09 6.63
N ILE A 122 -18.59 -8.94 7.60
CA ILE A 122 -17.33 -8.22 7.48
C ILE A 122 -16.21 -9.18 7.86
N GLU A 123 -15.20 -9.27 7.00
CA GLU A 123 -13.95 -9.97 7.25
C GLU A 123 -12.82 -8.93 7.29
N LEU A 124 -12.01 -8.96 8.35
CA LEU A 124 -10.94 -8.03 8.62
C LEU A 124 -9.67 -8.80 8.93
N SER A 125 -8.62 -8.51 8.18
CA SER A 125 -7.24 -8.96 8.41
C SER A 125 -6.27 -7.79 8.33
N VAL A 126 -5.01 -7.99 8.71
CA VAL A 126 -3.94 -7.03 8.44
C VAL A 126 -3.28 -7.37 7.11
N ASP A 127 -3.07 -6.35 6.28
CA ASP A 127 -2.33 -6.48 5.02
C ASP A 127 -0.89 -6.93 5.27
N ASN A 128 -0.60 -8.18 4.89
CA ASN A 128 0.71 -8.81 4.99
C ASN A 128 1.45 -8.87 3.64
N SER A 129 0.98 -8.15 2.61
CA SER A 129 1.60 -8.16 1.27
C SER A 129 3.06 -7.71 1.27
N SER A 130 3.47 -6.88 2.23
CA SER A 130 4.85 -6.44 2.42
C SER A 130 5.81 -7.58 2.85
N TYR A 131 5.28 -8.65 3.43
CA TYR A 131 6.04 -9.85 3.82
C TYR A 131 6.04 -10.93 2.74
N SER A 132 5.18 -10.81 1.72
CA SER A 132 5.08 -11.76 0.63
C SER A 132 6.24 -11.59 -0.36
N ALA A 133 7.01 -12.66 -0.54
CA ALA A 133 8.16 -12.70 -1.45
C ALA A 133 7.73 -12.49 -2.91
N SER A 134 6.58 -13.04 -3.28
CA SER A 134 5.99 -12.93 -4.62
C SER A 134 5.47 -11.53 -4.90
N HIS A 135 4.80 -10.87 -3.94
CA HIS A 135 4.41 -9.47 -4.06
C HIS A 135 5.63 -8.56 -4.25
N GLN A 136 6.70 -8.78 -3.47
CA GLN A 136 7.93 -8.03 -3.62
C GLN A 136 8.58 -8.26 -4.99
N MET A 137 8.67 -9.53 -5.43
CA MET A 137 9.22 -9.89 -6.72
C MET A 137 8.48 -9.17 -7.86
N VAL A 138 7.14 -9.24 -7.88
CA VAL A 138 6.33 -8.55 -8.88
C VAL A 138 6.52 -7.04 -8.81
N ALA A 139 6.45 -6.45 -7.61
CA ALA A 139 6.66 -5.01 -7.40
C ALA A 139 8.01 -4.57 -7.98
N GLU A 140 9.07 -5.34 -7.77
CA GLU A 140 10.40 -5.01 -8.25
C GLU A 140 10.52 -5.07 -9.77
N PHE A 141 9.92 -6.06 -10.42
CA PHE A 141 9.82 -6.09 -11.89
C PHE A 141 9.02 -4.91 -12.42
N MET A 142 7.94 -4.49 -11.73
CA MET A 142 7.18 -3.32 -12.15
C MET A 142 8.00 -2.04 -12.04
N ILE A 143 8.82 -1.90 -11.00
CA ILE A 143 9.75 -0.78 -10.82
C ILE A 143 10.81 -0.79 -11.92
N MET A 144 11.39 -1.95 -12.20
CA MET A 144 12.37 -2.11 -13.28
C MET A 144 11.80 -1.72 -14.64
N ALA A 145 10.59 -2.18 -14.97
CA ALA A 145 9.90 -1.81 -16.21
C ALA A 145 9.67 -0.29 -16.31
N GLY A 146 9.25 0.35 -15.22
CA GLY A 146 9.07 1.80 -15.19
C GLY A 146 10.36 2.61 -15.33
N LYS A 147 11.48 2.11 -14.79
CA LYS A 147 12.81 2.70 -15.00
C LYS A 147 13.28 2.55 -16.45
N VAL A 148 13.11 1.36 -17.03
CA VAL A 148 13.46 1.10 -18.44
C VAL A 148 12.62 1.98 -19.37
N ALA A 149 11.32 2.13 -19.10
CA ALA A 149 10.45 3.01 -19.85
C ALA A 149 10.87 4.48 -19.73
N ALA A 150 11.16 4.96 -18.52
CA ALA A 150 11.65 6.32 -18.30
C ALA A 150 12.92 6.61 -19.11
N LEU A 151 13.93 5.73 -19.03
CA LEU A 151 15.19 5.87 -19.79
C LEU A 151 14.94 5.82 -21.30
N TYR A 152 14.14 4.86 -21.78
CA TYR A 152 13.84 4.72 -23.21
C TYR A 152 13.16 5.98 -23.77
N MET A 153 12.19 6.52 -23.03
CA MET A 153 11.45 7.72 -23.42
C MET A 153 12.33 8.97 -23.37
N GLN A 154 13.17 9.10 -22.34
CA GLN A 154 14.12 10.20 -22.20
C GLN A 154 15.13 10.24 -23.36
N GLU A 155 15.81 9.12 -23.65
CA GLU A 155 16.83 9.04 -24.72
C GLU A 155 16.29 9.38 -26.11
N ARG A 156 14.98 9.23 -26.32
CA ARG A 156 14.31 9.43 -27.61
C ARG A 156 13.42 10.68 -27.63
N SER A 157 13.51 11.51 -26.58
CA SER A 157 12.71 12.72 -26.43
C SER A 157 11.20 12.46 -26.60
N ILE A 158 10.72 11.31 -26.11
CA ILE A 158 9.29 10.97 -26.13
C ILE A 158 8.65 11.67 -24.93
N PRO A 159 7.73 12.63 -25.16
CA PRO A 159 7.14 13.40 -24.08
C PRO A 159 6.25 12.51 -23.20
N THR A 160 6.47 12.54 -21.89
CA THR A 160 5.72 11.71 -20.93
C THR A 160 5.65 12.35 -19.54
N LEU A 161 4.95 11.69 -18.62
CA LEU A 161 4.85 12.07 -17.23
C LEU A 161 5.71 11.15 -16.37
N TYR A 162 6.75 11.72 -15.79
CA TYR A 162 7.59 11.05 -14.79
C TYR A 162 6.94 11.16 -13.41
N ARG A 163 7.29 10.22 -12.54
CA ARG A 163 6.96 10.23 -11.12
C ARG A 163 8.24 10.38 -10.31
N SER A 164 8.31 11.47 -9.57
CA SER A 164 9.42 11.83 -8.70
C SER A 164 8.96 11.97 -7.27
N GLN A 165 9.90 11.97 -6.34
CA GLN A 165 9.71 12.25 -4.94
C GLN A 165 11.01 12.91 -4.47
N ASP A 166 10.89 14.16 -4.06
CA ASP A 166 12.02 14.94 -3.56
C ASP A 166 12.57 14.34 -2.25
N ALA A 167 13.82 14.68 -1.94
CA ALA A 167 14.38 14.39 -0.62
C ALA A 167 13.67 15.22 0.46
N PRO A 168 13.68 14.78 1.73
CA PRO A 168 13.27 15.62 2.85
C PRO A 168 13.94 17.01 2.81
N ASP A 169 13.17 18.04 3.12
CA ASP A 169 13.66 19.42 3.13
C ASP A 169 14.63 19.62 4.29
N ALA A 170 15.94 19.69 4.01
CA ALA A 170 16.98 19.83 5.02
C ALA A 170 16.86 21.11 5.87
N THR A 171 16.05 22.09 5.47
CA THR A 171 15.79 23.30 6.28
C THR A 171 14.69 23.11 7.33
N LYS A 172 13.86 22.07 7.18
CA LYS A 172 12.70 21.80 8.03
C LYS A 172 12.79 20.47 8.75
N ALA A 173 13.44 19.49 8.13
CA ALA A 173 13.54 18.13 8.63
C ALA A 173 14.79 17.97 9.49
N PRO A 174 14.70 17.28 10.64
CA PRO A 174 15.86 16.89 11.43
C PRO A 174 16.65 15.80 10.69
N MET A 175 17.61 16.21 9.85
CA MET A 175 18.36 15.28 9.00
C MET A 175 19.13 14.22 9.81
N ASP A 176 19.68 14.57 10.97
CA ASP A 176 20.35 13.61 11.85
C ASP A 176 19.41 12.49 12.32
N LEU A 177 18.14 12.82 12.59
CA LEU A 177 17.13 11.82 12.96
C LEU A 177 16.81 10.93 11.75
N ILE A 178 16.67 11.52 10.56
CA ILE A 178 16.43 10.77 9.33
C ILE A 178 17.57 9.78 9.08
N ASP A 179 18.82 10.21 9.21
CA ASP A 179 19.98 9.35 9.02
C ASP A 179 20.04 8.23 10.06
N GLN A 180 19.73 8.51 11.33
CA GLN A 180 19.62 7.50 12.38
C GLN A 180 18.52 6.46 12.09
N VAL A 181 17.37 6.89 11.59
CA VAL A 181 16.27 5.99 11.21
C VAL A 181 16.67 5.16 9.99
N LEU A 182 17.26 5.76 8.95
CA LEU A 182 17.67 5.05 7.75
C LEU A 182 18.82 4.08 8.00
N ALA A 183 19.67 4.32 9.01
CA ALA A 183 20.70 3.38 9.43
C ALA A 183 20.12 2.05 9.98
N LYS A 184 18.84 2.03 10.36
CA LYS A 184 18.11 0.83 10.80
C LYS A 184 17.45 0.05 9.65
N VAL A 185 17.56 0.52 8.41
CA VAL A 185 17.10 -0.23 7.24
C VAL A 185 17.91 -1.52 7.14
N ASP A 186 17.22 -2.66 7.10
CA ASP A 186 17.87 -3.95 6.88
C ASP A 186 18.60 -3.93 5.52
N PRO A 187 19.92 -4.16 5.46
CA PRO A 187 20.67 -4.07 4.20
C PRO A 187 20.37 -5.20 3.22
N ASN A 188 19.85 -6.33 3.70
CA ASN A 188 19.48 -7.48 2.86
C ASN A 188 18.07 -7.36 2.32
N SER A 189 17.15 -6.95 3.20
CA SER A 189 15.71 -6.94 2.93
C SER A 189 15.16 -5.55 2.60
N GLY A 190 15.93 -4.48 2.84
CA GLY A 190 15.54 -3.08 2.62
C GLY A 190 14.34 -2.65 3.48
N MET A 191 13.99 -3.44 4.49
CA MET A 191 12.86 -3.17 5.36
C MET A 191 13.25 -2.15 6.43
N LEU A 192 12.40 -1.15 6.60
CA LEU A 192 12.35 -0.23 7.71
C LEU A 192 11.07 -0.48 8.47
N SER A 193 11.18 -0.72 9.77
CA SER A 193 10.00 -0.99 10.58
C SER A 193 9.02 0.19 10.57
N PHE A 194 7.75 -0.11 10.77
CA PHE A 194 6.72 0.93 10.77
C PHE A 194 6.90 1.92 11.93
N VAL A 195 7.38 1.45 13.08
CA VAL A 195 7.69 2.31 14.23
C VAL A 195 8.79 3.31 13.88
N GLU A 196 9.90 2.84 13.31
CA GLU A 196 11.01 3.71 12.93
C GLU A 196 10.61 4.66 11.78
N GLN A 197 9.86 4.17 10.79
CA GLN A 197 9.33 5.02 9.72
C GLN A 197 8.40 6.13 10.26
N SER A 198 7.58 5.82 11.26
CA SER A 198 6.63 6.78 11.85
C SER A 198 7.31 8.00 12.46
N LYS A 199 8.55 7.86 12.94
CA LYS A 199 9.35 8.96 13.51
C LYS A 199 9.74 10.03 12.49
N ILE A 200 9.81 9.67 11.21
CA ILE A 200 10.24 10.58 10.13
C ILE A 200 9.16 10.85 9.10
N ARG A 201 7.98 10.23 9.24
CA ARG A 201 6.91 10.21 8.23
C ARG A 201 6.46 11.61 7.80
N GLU A 202 6.36 12.55 8.73
CA GLU A 202 5.93 13.92 8.45
C GLU A 202 6.93 14.70 7.57
N TYR A 203 8.21 14.31 7.60
CA TYR A 203 9.27 14.94 6.83
C TYR A 203 9.43 14.33 5.43
N LEU A 204 8.76 13.19 5.14
CA LEU A 204 8.84 12.53 3.84
C LEU A 204 7.90 13.19 2.83
N PRO A 205 8.42 13.81 1.75
CA PRO A 205 7.57 14.44 0.74
C PRO A 205 6.70 13.41 0.04
N SER A 206 5.50 13.82 -0.37
CA SER A 206 4.66 12.99 -1.23
C SER A 206 5.23 12.90 -2.65
N ALA A 207 5.17 11.71 -3.24
CA ALA A 207 5.51 11.54 -4.64
C ALA A 207 4.61 12.38 -5.55
N ASN A 208 5.20 12.90 -6.60
CA ASN A 208 4.73 13.99 -7.41
C ASN A 208 4.84 13.58 -8.90
N ILE A 209 4.08 14.23 -9.79
CA ILE A 209 4.16 14.03 -11.25
C ILE A 209 4.90 15.23 -11.84
N SER A 210 5.87 14.95 -12.71
CA SER A 210 6.75 15.91 -13.39
C SER A 210 6.87 15.56 -14.89
N LEU A 211 7.28 16.51 -15.74
CA LEU A 211 7.66 16.23 -17.12
C LEU A 211 9.15 15.94 -17.28
N GLU A 212 9.94 16.31 -16.27
CA GLU A 212 11.36 16.03 -16.26
C GLU A 212 11.63 14.80 -15.39
N PRO A 213 12.57 13.93 -15.80
CA PRO A 213 13.00 12.82 -14.98
C PRO A 213 13.61 13.38 -13.68
N GLY A 214 13.11 12.90 -12.55
CA GLY A 214 13.54 13.34 -11.24
C GLY A 214 13.90 12.19 -10.31
N LEU A 215 14.48 12.56 -9.17
CA LEU A 215 14.71 11.69 -8.04
C LEU A 215 13.39 11.12 -7.55
N HIS A 216 13.38 9.84 -7.15
CA HIS A 216 12.36 9.25 -6.30
C HIS A 216 13.05 8.72 -5.04
N TRP A 217 13.15 9.58 -4.03
CA TRP A 217 14.05 9.42 -2.89
C TRP A 217 13.86 8.10 -2.14
N SER A 218 12.64 7.80 -1.65
CA SER A 218 12.38 6.55 -0.90
C SER A 218 12.54 5.26 -1.72
N MET A 219 12.54 5.36 -3.06
CA MET A 219 12.71 4.22 -3.95
C MET A 219 14.17 4.04 -4.40
N GLY A 220 15.09 4.93 -4.02
CA GLY A 220 16.49 4.89 -4.45
C GLY A 220 16.67 5.00 -5.97
N ILE A 221 15.82 5.79 -6.64
CA ILE A 221 15.86 6.00 -8.10
C ILE A 221 16.25 7.44 -8.39
N ALA A 222 17.44 7.67 -8.94
CA ALA A 222 17.92 9.02 -9.26
C ALA A 222 17.58 9.48 -10.70
N ASN A 223 17.47 8.55 -11.64
CA ASN A 223 17.49 8.85 -13.08
C ASN A 223 16.08 8.77 -13.73
N GLY A 224 15.03 9.09 -12.97
CA GLY A 224 13.65 9.07 -13.47
C GLY A 224 12.94 7.72 -13.37
N TYR A 225 11.62 7.81 -13.24
CA TYR A 225 10.71 6.67 -13.14
C TYR A 225 9.36 7.04 -13.78
N THR A 226 8.83 6.18 -14.65
CA THR A 226 7.54 6.40 -15.31
C THR A 226 6.66 5.17 -15.11
N LYS A 227 5.40 5.39 -14.77
CA LYS A 227 4.44 4.29 -14.59
C LYS A 227 3.97 3.80 -15.97
N VAL A 228 4.18 2.53 -16.29
CA VAL A 228 3.74 1.90 -17.56
C VAL A 228 3.13 0.51 -17.38
N THR A 229 2.99 0.05 -16.13
CA THR A 229 2.68 -1.34 -15.80
C THR A 229 1.20 -1.58 -15.46
N SER A 230 0.36 -0.55 -15.53
CA SER A 230 -1.07 -0.67 -15.21
C SER A 230 -1.96 0.25 -16.07
N PRO A 231 -1.84 0.25 -17.42
CA PRO A 231 -2.59 1.14 -18.32
C PRO A 231 -4.11 0.94 -18.29
N LEU A 232 -4.60 -0.20 -17.82
CA LEU A 232 -6.04 -0.47 -17.70
C LEU A 232 -6.71 0.26 -16.52
N ARG A 233 -5.94 0.68 -15.51
CA ARG A 233 -6.46 1.29 -14.28
C ARG A 233 -5.80 2.62 -13.89
N ARG A 234 -4.72 3.02 -14.58
CA ARG A 234 -4.03 4.29 -14.36
C ARG A 234 -3.94 5.07 -15.66
N TYR A 235 -4.54 6.25 -15.67
CA TYR A 235 -4.55 7.12 -16.85
C TYR A 235 -3.14 7.59 -17.25
N VAL A 236 -2.24 7.81 -16.29
CA VAL A 236 -0.83 8.17 -16.54
C VAL A 236 -0.08 7.08 -17.33
N ASP A 237 -0.33 5.82 -16.99
CA ASP A 237 0.24 4.68 -17.73
C ASP A 237 -0.31 4.63 -19.15
N LEU A 238 -1.61 4.89 -19.31
CA LEU A 238 -2.25 4.92 -20.62
C LEU A 238 -1.66 6.01 -21.53
N ILE A 239 -1.41 7.21 -21.00
CA ILE A 239 -0.70 8.29 -21.70
C ILE A 239 0.67 7.78 -22.17
N SER A 240 1.47 7.20 -21.27
CA SER A 240 2.80 6.69 -21.60
C SER A 240 2.74 5.63 -22.71
N HIS A 241 1.74 4.73 -22.67
CA HIS A 241 1.49 3.73 -23.71
C HIS A 241 1.13 4.36 -25.05
N TRP A 242 0.29 5.38 -25.08
CA TRP A 242 -0.08 6.09 -26.31
C TRP A 242 1.12 6.80 -26.95
N GLN A 243 1.97 7.43 -26.14
CA GLN A 243 3.19 8.09 -26.61
C GLN A 243 4.19 7.08 -27.19
N LEU A 244 4.41 5.95 -26.50
CA LEU A 244 5.24 4.86 -27.00
C LEU A 244 4.70 4.27 -28.31
N LYS A 245 3.39 4.04 -28.41
CA LYS A 245 2.75 3.54 -29.64
C LYS A 245 2.90 4.52 -30.80
N ALA A 246 2.71 5.82 -30.56
CA ALA A 246 2.90 6.84 -31.57
C ALA A 246 4.35 6.88 -32.07
N HIS A 247 5.32 6.78 -31.14
CA HIS A 247 6.74 6.66 -31.48
C HIS A 247 7.01 5.42 -32.36
N PHE A 248 6.54 4.23 -31.98
CA PHE A 248 6.75 3.01 -32.77
C PHE A 248 6.13 3.05 -34.17
N LEU A 249 5.05 3.81 -34.32
CA LEU A 249 4.36 3.98 -35.61
C LEU A 249 4.89 5.17 -36.42
N ASN A 250 5.92 5.87 -35.94
CA ASN A 250 6.40 7.14 -36.52
C ASN A 250 5.27 8.15 -36.76
N ARG A 251 4.34 8.27 -35.80
CA ARG A 251 3.20 9.19 -35.85
C ARG A 251 3.41 10.36 -34.91
N LYS A 252 2.66 11.44 -35.12
CA LYS A 252 2.56 12.56 -34.19
C LYS A 252 2.11 12.05 -32.81
N PHE A 253 2.75 12.55 -31.76
CA PHE A 253 2.38 12.27 -30.38
C PHE A 253 0.96 12.76 -30.08
N PRO A 254 0.08 11.92 -29.51
CA PRO A 254 -1.26 12.34 -29.11
C PRO A 254 -1.28 13.43 -28.05
N PHE A 255 -0.22 13.54 -27.24
CA PHE A 255 -0.07 14.57 -26.22
C PHE A 255 1.22 15.36 -26.46
N GLU A 256 1.08 16.64 -26.77
CA GLU A 256 2.19 17.58 -26.84
C GLU A 256 2.64 18.01 -25.44
N LYS A 257 3.84 18.58 -25.32
CA LYS A 257 4.45 18.92 -24.02
C LYS A 257 3.56 19.87 -23.22
N GLU A 258 3.00 20.87 -23.87
CA GLU A 258 2.10 21.89 -23.31
C GLU A 258 0.81 21.27 -22.76
N THR A 259 0.32 20.19 -23.41
CA THR A 259 -0.84 19.45 -22.92
C THR A 259 -0.48 18.65 -21.68
N LEU A 260 0.67 17.97 -21.70
CA LEU A 260 1.17 17.21 -20.56
C LEU A 260 1.46 18.11 -19.36
N GLU A 261 1.91 19.34 -19.56
CA GLU A 261 2.18 20.33 -18.49
C GLU A 261 0.95 20.69 -17.66
N ARG A 262 -0.25 20.61 -18.25
CA ARG A 262 -1.50 20.98 -17.59
C ARG A 262 -2.17 19.82 -16.84
N LEU A 263 -1.80 18.57 -17.16
CA LEU A 263 -2.43 17.37 -16.59
C LEU A 263 -2.09 17.09 -15.11
N PRO A 264 -0.84 17.28 -14.62
CA PRO A 264 -0.44 16.90 -13.28
C PRO A 264 -1.37 17.41 -12.17
N MET A 265 -1.80 18.67 -12.22
CA MET A 265 -2.69 19.23 -11.21
C MET A 265 -4.04 18.51 -11.15
N LYS A 266 -4.65 18.26 -12.33
CA LYS A 266 -5.93 17.55 -12.43
C LYS A 266 -5.80 16.10 -11.96
N LEU A 267 -4.75 15.41 -12.40
CA LEU A 267 -4.51 14.02 -12.04
C LEU A 267 -4.25 13.85 -10.54
N ARG A 268 -3.47 14.75 -9.94
CA ARG A 268 -3.24 14.75 -8.48
C ARG A 268 -4.52 14.98 -7.69
N ARG A 269 -5.38 15.89 -8.14
CA ARG A 269 -6.69 16.13 -7.50
C ARG A 269 -7.55 14.87 -7.55
N MET A 270 -7.70 14.26 -8.73
CA MET A 270 -8.46 13.03 -8.89
C MET A 270 -7.90 11.88 -8.04
N GLU A 271 -6.57 11.67 -8.04
CA GLU A 271 -5.91 10.66 -7.20
C GLU A 271 -6.15 10.93 -5.71
N LYS A 272 -6.09 12.20 -5.28
CA LYS A 272 -6.36 12.59 -3.89
C LYS A 272 -7.82 12.33 -3.50
N ASP A 273 -8.78 12.72 -4.33
CA ASP A 273 -10.20 12.55 -4.04
C ASP A 273 -10.58 11.06 -3.95
N MET A 274 -10.09 10.24 -4.90
CA MET A 274 -10.29 8.80 -4.86
C MET A 274 -9.65 8.16 -3.62
N ARG A 275 -8.43 8.56 -3.25
CA ARG A 275 -7.75 8.06 -2.05
C ARG A 275 -8.48 8.45 -0.76
N MET A 276 -9.00 9.68 -0.67
CA MET A 276 -9.77 10.12 0.50
C MET A 276 -11.06 9.31 0.64
N LEU A 277 -11.75 9.03 -0.46
CA LEU A 277 -12.95 8.20 -0.47
C LEU A 277 -12.63 6.76 -0.02
N GLU A 278 -11.60 6.14 -0.60
CA GLU A 278 -11.12 4.81 -0.22
C GLU A 278 -10.78 4.74 1.27
N GLN A 279 -10.00 5.70 1.78
CA GLN A 279 -9.63 5.78 3.20
C GLN A 279 -10.84 5.91 4.10
N ARG A 280 -11.83 6.75 3.75
CA ARG A 280 -13.07 6.89 4.52
C ARG A 280 -13.91 5.62 4.51
N THR A 281 -14.03 4.94 3.38
CA THR A 281 -14.77 3.67 3.26
C THR A 281 -14.10 2.56 4.08
N ASN A 282 -12.78 2.39 3.96
CA ASN A 282 -12.05 1.40 4.76
C ASN A 282 -12.13 1.74 6.25
N ARG A 283 -12.04 3.02 6.60
CA ARG A 283 -12.18 3.48 7.98
C ARG A 283 -13.57 3.16 8.55
N PHE A 284 -14.62 3.47 7.80
CA PHE A 284 -16.00 3.18 8.20
C PHE A 284 -16.19 1.70 8.50
N TRP A 285 -15.80 0.82 7.57
CA TRP A 285 -15.98 -0.63 7.75
C TRP A 285 -15.08 -1.23 8.83
N SER A 286 -13.87 -0.70 9.01
CA SER A 286 -13.00 -1.08 10.13
C SER A 286 -13.66 -0.75 11.48
N LEU A 287 -14.24 0.45 11.60
CA LEU A 287 -14.92 0.88 12.81
C LEU A 287 -16.22 0.13 13.05
N GLU A 288 -16.99 -0.12 12.00
CA GLU A 288 -18.20 -0.93 12.08
C GLU A 288 -17.87 -2.35 12.57
N PHE A 289 -16.76 -2.93 12.10
CA PHE A 289 -16.26 -4.21 12.61
C PHE A 289 -15.94 -4.13 14.10
N LEU A 290 -15.12 -3.15 14.52
CA LEU A 290 -14.71 -2.97 15.91
C LEU A 290 -15.89 -2.67 16.85
N GLN A 291 -16.90 -1.92 16.38
CA GLN A 291 -18.11 -1.62 17.15
C GLN A 291 -18.91 -2.90 17.47
N ARG A 292 -19.05 -3.78 16.48
CA ARG A 292 -19.71 -5.06 16.66
C ARG A 292 -18.93 -5.97 17.61
N MET A 293 -17.61 -6.06 17.43
CA MET A 293 -16.73 -6.79 18.35
C MET A 293 -16.79 -6.27 19.78
N ARG A 294 -16.83 -4.95 19.98
CA ARG A 294 -16.99 -4.31 21.29
C ARG A 294 -18.32 -4.68 21.95
N THR A 295 -19.38 -4.85 21.15
CA THR A 295 -20.70 -5.22 21.66
C THR A 295 -20.72 -6.67 22.18
N GLU A 296 -20.02 -7.58 21.48
CA GLU A 296 -19.90 -8.99 21.91
C GLU A 296 -18.88 -9.19 23.04
N HIS A 297 -17.80 -8.40 23.05
CA HIS A 297 -16.70 -8.51 23.99
C HIS A 297 -16.32 -7.13 24.58
N PRO A 298 -17.13 -6.57 25.50
CA PRO A 298 -16.95 -5.20 25.99
C PRO A 298 -15.65 -5.01 26.79
N ASP A 299 -15.18 -6.04 27.49
CA ASP A 299 -13.98 -6.00 28.34
C ASP A 299 -12.71 -6.40 27.59
N ARG A 300 -12.77 -6.53 26.26
CA ARG A 300 -11.60 -6.92 25.46
C ARG A 300 -10.53 -5.84 25.52
N VAL A 301 -9.33 -6.25 25.94
CA VAL A 301 -8.12 -5.45 25.87
C VAL A 301 -7.41 -5.71 24.54
N TYR A 302 -6.86 -4.65 23.96
CA TYR A 302 -6.15 -4.66 22.69
C TYR A 302 -4.70 -4.22 22.90
N GLN A 303 -3.79 -4.70 22.07
CA GLN A 303 -2.43 -4.15 21.99
C GLN A 303 -2.39 -3.04 20.94
N ALA A 304 -1.78 -1.91 21.30
CA ALA A 304 -1.57 -0.78 20.41
C ALA A 304 -0.12 -0.31 20.46
N VAL A 305 0.34 0.22 19.32
CA VAL A 305 1.64 0.88 19.20
C VAL A 305 1.40 2.36 19.01
N VAL A 306 2.06 3.20 19.82
CA VAL A 306 2.07 4.65 19.65
C VAL A 306 2.75 4.99 18.34
N THR A 307 2.07 5.77 17.53
CA THR A 307 2.49 6.25 16.21
C THR A 307 2.63 7.77 16.24
N SER A 308 2.96 8.39 15.11
CA SER A 308 2.95 9.85 15.02
C SER A 308 1.59 10.44 15.40
N ALA A 309 1.56 11.73 15.75
CA ALA A 309 0.33 12.45 16.08
C ALA A 309 -0.74 12.28 14.99
N VAL A 310 -2.01 12.17 15.39
CA VAL A 310 -3.17 12.14 14.48
C VAL A 310 -3.48 13.55 13.98
N ASP A 311 -3.32 14.52 14.87
CA ASP A 311 -3.45 15.96 14.67
C ASP A 311 -2.58 16.67 15.72
N ASP A 312 -2.58 18.00 15.74
CA ASP A 312 -1.70 18.79 16.63
C ASP A 312 -1.96 18.55 18.13
N GLU A 313 -3.11 17.96 18.48
CA GLU A 313 -3.58 17.79 19.85
C GLU A 313 -3.61 16.32 20.32
N HIS A 314 -3.73 15.36 19.39
CA HIS A 314 -3.96 13.96 19.72
C HIS A 314 -2.83 13.03 19.26
N ILE A 315 -2.38 12.17 20.18
CA ILE A 315 -1.42 11.10 19.89
C ILE A 315 -2.13 9.97 19.14
N GLY A 316 -1.53 9.47 18.07
CA GLY A 316 -2.06 8.33 17.33
C GLY A 316 -1.57 7.01 17.90
N ALA A 317 -2.46 6.03 18.04
CA ALA A 317 -2.10 4.66 18.36
C ALA A 317 -2.76 3.69 17.37
N THR A 318 -1.98 2.74 16.83
CA THR A 318 -2.49 1.73 15.90
C THR A 318 -2.70 0.40 16.62
N LEU A 319 -3.93 -0.13 16.55
CA LEU A 319 -4.21 -1.50 16.97
C LEU A 319 -3.52 -2.47 16.01
N THR A 320 -2.51 -3.18 16.50
CA THR A 320 -1.60 -3.99 15.67
C THR A 320 -2.30 -5.17 15.00
N ASP A 321 -3.22 -5.82 15.71
CA ASP A 321 -4.01 -6.97 15.23
C ASP A 321 -5.04 -6.60 14.15
N PHE A 322 -5.38 -5.32 14.02
CA PHE A 322 -6.42 -4.86 13.09
C PHE A 322 -5.90 -3.88 12.03
N GLY A 323 -4.71 -3.29 12.22
CA GLY A 323 -4.17 -2.25 11.34
C GLY A 323 -5.04 -0.98 11.34
N VAL A 324 -5.68 -0.66 12.47
CA VAL A 324 -6.60 0.47 12.62
C VAL A 324 -6.02 1.49 13.60
N GLN A 325 -5.82 2.72 13.12
CA GLN A 325 -5.33 3.84 13.94
C GLN A 325 -6.49 4.55 14.66
N GLY A 326 -6.31 4.85 15.94
CA GLY A 326 -7.18 5.68 16.77
C GLY A 326 -6.41 6.79 17.48
N ARG A 327 -7.16 7.70 18.10
CA ARG A 327 -6.63 8.73 19.02
C ARG A 327 -6.43 8.10 20.39
N LEU A 328 -5.30 8.35 21.03
CA LEU A 328 -5.00 7.86 22.37
C LEU A 328 -5.23 8.97 23.39
N GLU A 329 -6.16 8.75 24.33
CA GLU A 329 -6.37 9.59 25.50
C GLU A 329 -5.29 9.28 26.54
N CYS A 330 -4.37 10.22 26.78
CA CYS A 330 -3.34 10.08 27.80
C CYS A 330 -2.93 11.44 28.39
N ASP A 331 -2.55 11.43 29.67
CA ASP A 331 -2.23 12.64 30.46
C ASP A 331 -0.85 13.26 30.14
N GLY A 332 -0.17 12.83 29.07
CA GLY A 332 1.14 13.34 28.70
C GLY A 332 1.68 12.76 27.39
N PRO A 333 2.82 13.29 26.89
CA PRO A 333 3.42 12.83 25.66
C PRO A 333 3.97 11.40 25.81
N LEU A 334 3.61 10.52 24.88
CA LEU A 334 4.16 9.17 24.77
C LEU A 334 5.12 9.07 23.58
N PRO A 335 6.31 8.46 23.74
CA PRO A 335 7.23 8.26 22.63
C PRO A 335 6.62 7.38 21.52
N VAL A 336 6.88 7.73 20.26
CA VAL A 336 6.55 6.89 19.10
C VAL A 336 7.24 5.53 19.24
N GLY A 337 6.47 4.46 19.07
CA GLY A 337 6.91 3.07 19.24
C GLY A 337 6.56 2.47 20.60
N THR A 338 6.03 3.25 21.55
CA THR A 338 5.57 2.72 22.84
C THR A 338 4.45 1.70 22.60
N ILE A 339 4.60 0.50 23.17
CA ILE A 339 3.60 -0.56 23.10
C ILE A 339 2.81 -0.54 24.40
N LEU A 340 1.49 -0.50 24.29
CA LEU A 340 0.62 -0.50 25.45
C LEU A 340 -0.64 -1.32 25.22
N ASN A 341 -1.21 -1.77 26.32
CA ASN A 341 -2.54 -2.34 26.33
C ASN A 341 -3.57 -1.21 26.42
N VAL A 342 -4.59 -1.28 25.58
CA VAL A 342 -5.64 -0.26 25.47
C VAL A 342 -7.03 -0.89 25.45
N SER A 343 -8.00 -0.10 25.86
CA SER A 343 -9.42 -0.39 25.66
C SER A 343 -10.03 0.71 24.78
N ILE A 344 -11.19 0.41 24.18
CA ILE A 344 -11.91 1.39 23.36
C ILE A 344 -12.67 2.33 24.29
N ALA A 345 -12.24 3.59 24.37
CA ALA A 345 -12.93 4.63 25.13
C ALA A 345 -14.22 5.05 24.41
N ASN A 346 -14.07 5.47 23.16
CA ASN A 346 -15.16 5.95 22.31
C ASN A 346 -15.01 5.43 20.88
N LEU A 347 -16.14 5.16 20.22
CA LEU A 347 -16.17 4.72 18.84
C LEU A 347 -17.47 5.19 18.20
N ASN A 348 -17.36 6.01 17.15
CA ASN A 348 -18.48 6.44 16.34
C ASN A 348 -18.16 6.22 14.86
N THR A 349 -18.91 5.31 14.23
CA THR A 349 -18.72 4.91 12.83
C THR A 349 -19.08 6.01 11.85
N TYR A 350 -20.10 6.81 12.13
CA TYR A 350 -20.57 7.89 11.25
C TYR A 350 -19.65 9.11 11.28
N GLU A 351 -19.09 9.41 12.45
CA GLU A 351 -18.11 10.49 12.62
C GLU A 351 -16.68 10.04 12.30
N LEU A 352 -16.48 8.74 12.05
CA LEU A 352 -15.17 8.09 11.88
C LEU A 352 -14.22 8.29 13.07
N LEU A 353 -14.80 8.51 14.25
CA LEU A 353 -14.11 8.75 15.52
C LEU A 353 -13.76 7.42 16.20
N PHE A 354 -12.55 7.35 16.73
CA PHE A 354 -12.06 6.20 17.47
C PHE A 354 -11.04 6.65 18.49
N GLU A 355 -11.40 6.49 19.75
CA GLU A 355 -10.62 6.92 20.89
C GLU A 355 -10.29 5.69 21.73
N LEU A 356 -9.02 5.60 22.09
CA LEU A 356 -8.41 4.54 22.86
C LEU A 356 -7.97 5.14 24.18
N LYS A 357 -8.02 4.34 25.24
CA LYS A 357 -7.42 4.70 26.53
C LYS A 357 -6.53 3.57 27.04
N PRO A 358 -5.42 3.86 27.72
CA PRO A 358 -4.62 2.86 28.41
C PRO A 358 -5.45 2.05 29.40
N VAL A 359 -5.08 0.79 29.61
CA VAL A 359 -5.66 -0.12 30.62
C VAL A 359 -4.73 -0.28 31.80
#